data_AF-A0A820PV48-F1
#
_entry.id   AF-A0A820PV48-F1
#
_cell.length_a   1.000
_cell.length_b   1.000
_cell.length_c   1.000
_cell.angle_alpha   90.00
_cell.angle_beta   90.00
_cell.angle_gamma   90.00
#
_symmetry.space_group_name_H-M   'P 1'
#
loop_
_entity.id
_entity.type
_entity.pdbx_description
1 polymer ?
#
loop_
_entity_poly.entity_id
_entity_poly.type
_entity_poly.pdbx_seq_one_letter_code
_entity_poly.pdbx_strand_id
1 'polypeptide(L)' 'HRIIGSDANGFRCIAACSGAGSTATQLYYPLAISFDSYGNIYVADQYNHRIQMFLIATNSCGKS' A
#
# COMPACT_ATOMS: atom_id res chain seq x y z
N HIS A 1 -3.38 -8.23 5.86
CA HIS A 1 -3.49 -7.92 4.43
C HIS A 1 -2.20 -7.27 3.95
N ARG A 2 -1.86 -7.38 2.67
CA ARG A 2 -0.65 -6.79 2.07
C ARG A 2 -1.01 -6.16 0.74
N ILE A 3 -0.25 -5.13 0.33
CA ILE A 3 -0.36 -4.54 -1.00
C ILE A 3 0.82 -5.04 -1.81
N ILE A 4 0.54 -5.83 -2.85
CA ILE A 4 1.51 -6.45 -3.73
C ILE A 4 1.36 -5.85 -5.12
N GLY A 5 2.46 -5.55 -5.78
CA GLY A 5 2.46 -5.23 -7.20
C GLY A 5 3.46 -6.08 -7.95
N SER A 6 3.34 -6.07 -9.27
CA SER A 6 4.17 -6.84 -10.19
C SER A 6 5.07 -5.95 -11.02
N ASP A 7 6.28 -6.41 -11.29
CA ASP A 7 7.16 -5.88 -12.33
C ASP A 7 7.78 -7.04 -13.14
N ALA A 8 8.77 -6.74 -13.99
CA ALA A 8 9.46 -7.73 -14.81
C ALA A 8 10.16 -8.85 -14.00
N ASN A 9 10.42 -8.62 -12.71
CA ASN A 9 11.04 -9.58 -11.79
C ASN A 9 10.01 -10.34 -10.94
N GLY A 10 8.71 -10.14 -11.18
CA GLY A 10 7.61 -10.83 -10.50
C GLY A 10 6.89 -9.97 -9.47
N PHE A 11 6.33 -10.63 -8.44
CA PHE A 11 5.50 -9.97 -7.42
C PHE A 11 6.34 -9.51 -6.22
N ARG A 12 6.23 -8.24 -5.88
CA ARG A 12 6.90 -7.63 -4.71
C ARG A 12 5.88 -6.97 -3.80
N CYS A 13 6.20 -6.98 -2.51
CA CYS A 13 5.42 -6.22 -1.55
C CYS A 13 5.71 -4.73 -1.67
N ILE A 14 4.65 -3.94 -1.84
CA ILE A 14 4.70 -2.49 -2.01
C ILE A 14 4.42 -1.78 -0.70
N ALA A 15 3.43 -2.25 0.06
CA ALA A 15 3.05 -1.68 1.34
C ALA A 15 2.37 -2.72 2.25
N ALA A 16 2.29 -2.40 3.54
CA ALA A 16 1.73 -3.26 4.58
C ALA A 16 2.37 -4.67 4.67
N CYS A 17 3.67 -4.78 4.40
CA CYS A 17 4.37 -6.07 4.30
C CYS A 17 4.46 -6.83 5.62
N SER A 18 4.37 -6.10 6.74
CA SER A 18 4.30 -6.62 8.11
C SER A 18 3.01 -7.38 8.41
N GLY A 19 2.07 -7.46 7.46
CA GLY A 19 0.88 -8.30 7.54
C GLY A 19 -0.30 -7.63 8.24
N ALA A 20 -1.10 -8.44 8.94
CA ALA A 20 -2.30 -7.95 9.60
C ALA A 20 -1.98 -7.32 10.98
N GLY A 21 -2.68 -6.24 11.32
CA GLY A 21 -2.52 -5.55 12.60
C GLY A 21 -2.88 -4.06 12.50
N SER A 22 -2.63 -3.33 13.59
CA SER A 22 -3.04 -1.94 13.78
C SER A 22 -1.91 -0.92 13.67
N THR A 23 -0.65 -1.38 13.54
CA THR A 23 0.49 -0.47 13.40
C THR A 23 0.48 0.28 12.06
N ALA A 24 1.30 1.32 11.93
CA ALA A 24 1.39 2.14 10.71
C ALA A 24 1.85 1.35 9.46
N THR A 25 2.44 0.16 9.63
CA THR A 25 2.90 -0.71 8.53
C THR A 25 2.04 -1.96 8.37
N GLN A 26 0.86 -2.00 8.98
CA GLN A 26 -0.07 -3.12 8.94
C GLN A 26 -1.47 -2.66 8.54
N LEU A 27 -2.30 -3.62 8.11
CA LEU A 27 -3.69 -3.40 7.75
C LEU A 27 -4.59 -4.46 8.40
N TYR A 28 -5.75 -4.05 8.87
CA TYR A 28 -6.74 -4.92 9.48
C TYR A 28 -8.10 -4.78 8.79
N TYR A 29 -8.43 -5.80 7.99
CA TYR A 29 -9.65 -5.88 7.18
C TYR A 29 -9.90 -4.63 6.29
N PRO A 30 -8.98 -4.31 5.36
CA PRO A 30 -9.16 -3.18 4.46
C PRO A 30 -10.27 -3.47 3.43
N LEU A 31 -11.10 -2.46 3.13
CA LEU A 31 -12.22 -2.59 2.20
C LEU A 31 -11.94 -2.02 0.81
N ALA A 32 -11.10 -0.99 0.71
CA ALA A 32 -10.87 -0.30 -0.54
C ALA A 32 -9.45 0.28 -0.61
N ILE A 33 -8.98 0.47 -1.84
CA ILE A 33 -7.69 1.08 -2.18
C ILE A 33 -7.91 2.14 -3.27
N SER A 34 -7.22 3.27 -3.16
CA SER A 34 -7.19 4.33 -4.17
C SER A 34 -5.79 4.93 -4.27
N PHE A 35 -5.54 5.65 -5.36
CA PHE A 35 -4.25 6.27 -5.67
C PHE A 35 -4.44 7.76 -5.98
N ASP A 36 -3.49 8.61 -5.58
CA ASP A 36 -3.44 9.99 -6.06
C ASP A 36 -2.55 10.12 -7.32
N SER A 37 -2.47 11.33 -7.88
CA SER A 37 -1.63 11.64 -9.06
C SER A 37 -0.12 11.49 -8.83
N TYR A 38 0.31 11.41 -7.56
CA TYR A 38 1.70 11.19 -7.19
C TYR A 38 2.02 9.70 -6.96
N GLY A 39 1.00 8.83 -7.02
CA GLY A 39 1.12 7.40 -6.78
C GLY A 39 1.07 7.00 -5.31
N ASN A 40 0.70 7.91 -4.40
CA ASN A 40 0.48 7.55 -3.00
C ASN A 40 -0.76 6.65 -2.89
N ILE A 41 -0.69 5.69 -1.98
CA ILE A 41 -1.76 4.70 -1.79
C ILE A 41 -2.59 5.07 -0.57
N TYR A 42 -3.90 5.11 -0.74
CA TYR A 42 -4.87 5.33 0.33
C TYR A 42 -5.69 4.07 0.52
N VAL A 43 -5.77 3.57 1.75
CA VAL A 43 -6.49 2.34 2.10
C VAL A 43 -7.55 2.65 3.14
N ALA A 44 -8.79 2.24 2.88
CA ALA A 44 -9.86 2.23 3.87
C ALA A 44 -9.69 0.99 4.78
N ASP A 45 -9.01 1.17 5.91
CA ASP A 45 -8.60 0.12 6.84
C ASP A 45 -9.69 -0.08 7.91
N GLN A 46 -10.77 -0.76 7.53
CA GLN A 46 -12.07 -0.71 8.19
C GLN A 46 -12.02 -1.08 9.68
N TYR A 47 -11.37 -2.19 10.04
CA TYR A 47 -11.36 -2.63 11.44
C TYR A 47 -10.37 -1.85 12.31
N ASN A 48 -9.47 -1.08 11.70
CA ASN A 48 -8.68 -0.08 12.41
C ASN A 48 -9.35 1.30 12.44
N HIS A 49 -10.56 1.44 11.87
CA HIS A 49 -11.33 2.68 11.84
C HIS A 49 -10.55 3.88 11.29
N ARG A 50 -9.72 3.66 10.26
CA ARG A 50 -8.86 4.70 9.70
C ARG A 50 -8.79 4.66 8.18
N ILE A 51 -8.35 5.77 7.60
CA ILE A 51 -7.75 5.80 6.27
C ILE A 51 -6.23 5.80 6.45
N GLN A 52 -5.53 4.81 5.91
CA GLN A 52 -4.07 4.71 5.96
C GLN A 52 -3.49 5.16 4.63
N MET A 53 -2.58 6.13 4.66
CA MET A 53 -1.79 6.55 3.49
C MET A 53 -0.42 5.87 3.53
N PHE A 54 0.04 5.38 2.38
CA PHE A 54 1.41 4.91 2.16
C PHE A 54 2.06 5.74 1.06
N LEU A 55 3.18 6.35 1.38
CA LEU A 55 4.01 7.04 0.40
C LEU A 55 4.72 6.00 -0.47
N ILE A 56 4.55 6.10 -1.78
CA ILE A 56 5.41 5.41 -2.72
C ILE A 56 6.57 6.37 -2.99
N ALA A 57 7.65 6.23 -2.22
CA ALA A 57 8.87 6.94 -2.52
C ALA A 57 9.29 6.56 -3.94
N THR A 58 9.19 7.53 -4.86
CA THR A 58 9.53 7.34 -6.27
C THR A 58 11.00 7.01 -6.37
N ASN A 59 11.32 5.74 -6.58
CA ASN A 59 12.63 5.30 -7.09
C ASN A 59 12.49 4.03 -7.94
N SER A 60 11.40 3.86 -8.70
CA SER A 60 11.29 2.74 -9.66
C SER A 60 10.32 2.97 -10.82
N CYS A 61 10.18 4.19 -11.31
CA CYS A 61 9.84 4.35 -12.72
C CYS A 61 10.53 5.61 -13.20
N GLY A 62 11.79 5.45 -13.63
CA GLY A 62 12.43 6.44 -14.47
C GLY A 62 11.46 6.69 -15.63
N LYS A 63 10.89 7.89 -15.65
CA LYS A 63 10.33 8.44 -16.86
C LYS A 63 11.52 8.52 -17.82
N SER A 64 11.58 7.60 -18.78
CA SER A 64 12.36 7.79 -20.00
C SER A 64 11.79 8.98 -20.77
#